data_AF-A0A024VRD7-F1
#
_entry.id   AF-A0A024VRD7-F1
#
_cell.length_a   1.000
_cell.length_b   1.000
_cell.length_c   1.000
_cell.angle_alpha   90.00
_cell.angle_beta   90.00
_cell.angle_gamma   90.00
#
_symmetry.space_group_name_H-M   'P 1'
#
loop_
_entity.id
_entity.type
_entity.pdbx_description
1 polymer ?
#
loop_
_entity_poly.entity_id
_entity_poly.type
_entity_poly.pdbx_seq_one_letter_code
_entity_poly.pdbx_strand_id
1 'polypeptide(L)'
;MDEHGLKIEKKCNKNKMKIIEYIDDISNYYKDMNKKLSVDVNLFYRTSYSFHKMFVQNVWKYLVHNNYIYKDTYKGYYNINEERYISEQELREGKYKIDNENIIYVEEENSYFFNILKFKDYLIDFYEKNENFIYPPYLRKQVIYTLKNELRNICISRYNTKWAIQIPNEAEGTIYVWFDALLSYVSSMLYLHKIKKNNNNNNNNNNNKNNNNNNNNNNNNNNNNNNNNKKNNNNNNNNNNNNNNNNNNNNNKNNKNNNNGINCTNGTKDVNISSTCDTDSPICSYDDILNIVNLNANNNNTQSNILPHISSNICDEKKNEKREKNIPFNKVIGKKFWNPFIQVIGKDILNFHAILYICLLKSLNLELPQKILCHGLIKNENIKMSKSLNNVVNPFDLLKKYNPDVLRLYFMGCGSIYEDKNYKEQNIESFELFLRNNVGNLLYRVVSLCIENNYNMVPVIKTNDYDSNIILNEWKDNIKNKLIPYLDNMEYIQFLELIMTLIKNVNKFFVHNTPWNYKKDTQHFHTTIYVTLECMKYFSILMFPFIPNISLAILRNIGFDDIDEENISLDMLETRTTKFMLNGLIKIV
;
A
#
# COMPACT_ATOMS: atom_id res chain seq x y z
N MET A 1 -3.79 -9.86 -5.98
CA MET A 1 -3.13 -11.12 -6.34
C MET A 1 -3.91 -11.74 -7.48
N ASP A 2 -3.21 -12.03 -8.57
CA ASP A 2 -3.75 -12.74 -9.73
C ASP A 2 -3.63 -14.25 -9.51
N GLU A 3 -4.76 -14.94 -9.50
CA GLU A 3 -4.89 -16.33 -9.04
C GLU A 3 -5.45 -17.28 -10.09
N HIS A 4 -5.64 -16.82 -11.34
CA HIS A 4 -6.17 -17.63 -12.43
C HIS A 4 -5.08 -17.95 -13.47
N GLY A 5 -5.36 -18.90 -14.35
CA GLY A 5 -4.52 -19.21 -15.51
C GLY A 5 -3.88 -20.60 -15.49
N LEU A 6 -3.43 -21.01 -16.68
CA LEU A 6 -2.95 -22.35 -16.96
C LEU A 6 -1.65 -22.69 -16.23
N LYS A 7 -0.78 -21.71 -15.92
CA LYS A 7 0.44 -21.94 -15.11
C LYS A 7 0.12 -22.49 -13.73
N ILE A 8 -0.89 -21.93 -13.07
CA ILE A 8 -1.32 -22.36 -11.73
C ILE A 8 -1.89 -23.78 -11.83
N GLU A 9 -2.78 -24.02 -12.79
CA GLU A 9 -3.39 -25.32 -13.03
C GLU A 9 -2.34 -26.42 -13.29
N LYS A 10 -1.42 -26.20 -14.24
CA LYS A 10 -0.32 -27.13 -14.55
C LYS A 10 0.58 -27.38 -13.33
N LYS A 11 0.90 -26.35 -12.55
CA LYS A 11 1.76 -26.47 -11.37
C LYS A 11 1.10 -27.28 -10.27
N CYS A 12 -0.21 -27.11 -10.06
CA CYS A 12 -0.99 -27.88 -9.08
C CYS A 12 -1.13 -29.34 -9.52
N ASN A 13 -1.49 -29.59 -10.79
CA ASN A 13 -1.59 -30.93 -11.35
C ASN A 13 -0.27 -31.70 -11.25
N LYS A 14 0.86 -31.05 -11.60
CA LYS A 14 2.20 -31.65 -11.49
C LYS A 14 2.58 -32.03 -10.06
N ASN A 15 2.21 -31.22 -9.07
CA ASN A 15 2.53 -31.48 -7.67
C ASN A 15 1.41 -32.24 -6.92
N LYS A 16 0.33 -32.64 -7.61
CA LYS A 16 -0.87 -33.29 -7.02
C LYS A 16 -1.47 -32.50 -5.84
N MET A 17 -1.51 -31.17 -5.95
CA MET A 17 -2.07 -30.26 -4.94
C MET A 17 -3.41 -29.71 -5.40
N LYS A 18 -4.32 -29.40 -4.46
CA LYS A 18 -5.55 -28.67 -4.81
C LYS A 18 -5.22 -27.22 -5.13
N ILE A 19 -5.86 -26.66 -6.15
CA ILE A 19 -5.57 -25.29 -6.59
C ILE A 19 -5.88 -24.27 -5.50
N ILE A 20 -6.99 -24.44 -4.78
CA ILE A 20 -7.40 -23.53 -3.69
C ILE A 20 -6.36 -23.48 -2.56
N GLU A 21 -5.82 -24.64 -2.16
CA GLU A 21 -4.78 -24.75 -1.14
C GLU A 21 -3.50 -24.04 -1.62
N TYR A 22 -3.11 -24.26 -2.88
CA TYR A 22 -1.92 -23.62 -3.47
C TYR A 22 -2.00 -22.08 -3.52
N ILE A 23 -3.15 -21.52 -3.94
CA ILE A 23 -3.32 -20.06 -4.00
C ILE A 23 -3.47 -19.43 -2.62
N ASP A 24 -4.05 -20.14 -1.65
CA ASP A 24 -4.11 -19.70 -0.26
C ASP A 24 -2.72 -19.65 0.37
N ASP A 25 -1.87 -20.66 0.12
CA ASP A 25 -0.48 -20.67 0.56
C ASP A 25 0.32 -19.50 -0.02
N ILE A 26 0.15 -19.20 -1.31
CA ILE A 26 0.79 -18.04 -1.94
C ILE A 26 0.24 -16.72 -1.38
N SER A 27 -1.07 -16.63 -1.14
CA SER A 27 -1.67 -15.45 -0.51
C SER A 27 -1.06 -15.19 0.87
N ASN A 28 -0.93 -16.24 1.68
CA ASN A 28 -0.31 -16.17 2.99
C ASN A 28 1.17 -15.79 2.91
N TYR A 29 1.91 -16.33 1.94
CA TYR A 29 3.30 -15.96 1.68
C TYR A 29 3.46 -14.45 1.44
N TYR A 30 2.65 -13.86 0.56
CA TYR A 30 2.74 -12.41 0.28
C TYR A 30 2.27 -11.56 1.45
N LYS A 31 1.25 -11.99 2.20
CA LYS A 31 0.80 -11.28 3.42
C LYS A 31 1.87 -11.28 4.51
N ASP A 32 2.51 -12.42 4.75
CA ASP A 32 3.61 -12.53 5.71
C ASP A 32 4.81 -11.70 5.26
N MET A 33 5.12 -11.68 3.96
CA MET A 33 6.17 -10.84 3.41
C MET A 33 5.89 -9.34 3.62
N ASN A 34 4.67 -8.88 3.33
CA ASN A 34 4.27 -7.49 3.56
C ASN A 34 4.38 -7.12 5.04
N LYS A 35 3.89 -7.99 5.93
CA LYS A 35 4.00 -7.79 7.38
C LYS A 35 5.45 -7.67 7.85
N LYS A 36 6.33 -8.57 7.41
CA LYS A 36 7.75 -8.56 7.80
C LYS A 36 8.51 -7.36 7.25
N LEU A 37 8.10 -6.86 6.08
CA LEU A 37 8.68 -5.66 5.48
C LEU A 37 7.98 -4.38 5.94
N SER A 38 7.06 -4.39 6.91
CA SER A 38 6.26 -3.23 7.30
C SER A 38 5.66 -2.49 6.10
N VAL A 39 5.06 -3.24 5.17
CA VAL A 39 4.30 -2.69 4.05
C VAL A 39 2.85 -2.61 4.48
N ASP A 40 2.37 -1.39 4.69
CA ASP A 40 0.96 -1.14 4.97
C ASP A 40 0.12 -1.31 3.70
N VAL A 41 -0.94 -2.12 3.80
CA VAL A 41 -1.83 -2.45 2.70
C VAL A 41 -3.26 -2.36 3.19
N ASN A 42 -3.98 -1.33 2.74
CA ASN A 42 -5.38 -1.15 3.16
C ASN A 42 -6.32 -2.25 2.65
N LEU A 43 -5.99 -2.87 1.50
CA LEU A 43 -6.73 -4.01 0.96
C LEU A 43 -5.81 -4.96 0.20
N PHE A 44 -5.72 -6.20 0.68
CA PHE A 44 -5.14 -7.32 -0.07
C PHE A 44 -6.24 -8.01 -0.88
N TYR A 45 -6.33 -7.70 -2.18
CA TYR A 45 -7.40 -8.19 -3.04
C TYR A 45 -7.01 -9.43 -3.86
N ARG A 46 -7.93 -10.38 -4.06
CA ARG A 46 -7.69 -11.66 -4.74
C ARG A 46 -8.66 -11.83 -5.91
N THR A 47 -8.19 -12.24 -7.08
CA THR A 47 -9.09 -12.45 -8.23
C THR A 47 -10.00 -13.68 -8.06
N SER A 48 -9.68 -14.58 -7.13
CA SER A 48 -10.52 -15.72 -6.79
C SER A 48 -11.81 -15.36 -6.04
N TYR A 49 -11.92 -14.14 -5.49
CA TYR A 49 -13.11 -13.69 -4.74
C TYR A 49 -14.36 -13.75 -5.60
N SER A 50 -15.44 -14.28 -5.01
CA SER A 50 -16.77 -14.38 -5.61
C SER A 50 -17.24 -13.05 -6.22
N PHE A 51 -17.06 -11.95 -5.47
CA PHE A 51 -17.38 -10.59 -5.91
C PHE A 51 -16.64 -10.19 -7.20
N HIS A 52 -15.34 -10.47 -7.26
CA HIS A 52 -14.51 -10.14 -8.42
C HIS A 52 -14.96 -10.91 -9.65
N LYS A 53 -15.18 -12.22 -9.51
CA LYS A 53 -15.63 -13.09 -10.59
C LYS A 53 -16.94 -12.58 -11.20
N MET A 54 -17.90 -12.24 -10.34
CA MET A 54 -19.19 -11.70 -10.76
C MET A 54 -19.05 -10.33 -11.42
N PHE A 55 -18.20 -9.45 -10.88
CA PHE A 55 -17.91 -8.15 -11.50
C PHE A 55 -17.37 -8.32 -12.92
N VAL A 56 -16.37 -9.18 -13.11
CA VAL A 56 -15.75 -9.43 -14.43
C VAL A 56 -16.77 -10.00 -15.41
N GLN A 57 -17.62 -10.94 -14.98
CA GLN A 57 -18.69 -11.49 -15.81
C GLN A 57 -19.74 -10.44 -16.20
N ASN A 58 -20.09 -9.52 -15.29
CA ASN A 58 -21.04 -8.45 -15.61
C ASN A 58 -20.43 -7.38 -16.54
N VAL A 59 -19.14 -7.04 -16.34
CA VAL A 59 -18.39 -6.19 -17.29
C VAL A 59 -18.34 -6.84 -18.67
N TRP A 60 -18.07 -8.14 -18.74
CA TRP A 60 -18.06 -8.89 -20.00
C TRP A 60 -19.40 -8.76 -20.74
N LYS A 61 -20.52 -9.04 -20.06
CA LYS A 61 -21.87 -8.88 -20.63
C LYS A 61 -22.09 -7.47 -21.17
N TYR A 62 -21.73 -6.45 -20.39
CA TYR A 62 -21.83 -5.05 -20.82
C TYR A 62 -21.01 -4.76 -22.09
N LEU A 63 -19.77 -5.24 -22.17
CA LEU A 63 -18.91 -5.00 -23.32
C LEU A 63 -19.36 -5.76 -24.58
N VAL A 64 -19.94 -6.94 -24.44
CA VAL A 64 -20.61 -7.66 -25.55
C VAL A 64 -21.81 -6.85 -26.04
N HIS A 65 -22.71 -6.42 -25.14
CA HIS A 65 -23.89 -5.63 -25.51
C HIS A 65 -23.55 -4.32 -26.23
N ASN A 66 -22.40 -3.70 -25.90
CA ASN A 66 -21.94 -2.45 -26.50
C ASN A 66 -20.96 -2.64 -27.67
N ASN A 67 -20.87 -3.84 -28.25
CA ASN A 67 -20.02 -4.15 -29.41
C ASN A 67 -18.53 -3.85 -29.19
N TYR A 68 -18.05 -3.90 -27.95
CA TYR A 68 -16.62 -3.83 -27.65
C TYR A 68 -15.96 -5.21 -27.68
N ILE A 69 -16.73 -6.25 -27.36
CA ILE A 69 -16.33 -7.65 -27.49
C ILE A 69 -17.12 -8.28 -28.64
N TYR A 70 -16.45 -9.03 -29.50
CA TYR A 70 -17.06 -9.75 -30.62
C TYR A 70 -16.47 -11.15 -30.77
N LYS A 71 -17.21 -12.06 -31.43
CA LYS A 71 -16.72 -13.40 -31.78
C LYS A 71 -16.05 -13.36 -33.15
N ASP A 72 -14.95 -14.09 -33.28
CA ASP A 72 -14.23 -14.31 -34.53
C ASP A 72 -13.44 -15.63 -34.45
N THR A 73 -12.86 -16.08 -35.55
CA THR A 73 -11.97 -17.24 -35.55
C THR A 73 -10.55 -16.77 -35.24
N TYR A 74 -9.99 -17.28 -34.15
CA TYR A 74 -8.58 -17.06 -33.86
C TYR A 74 -7.73 -18.00 -34.73
N LYS A 75 -6.74 -17.45 -35.44
CA LYS A 75 -5.75 -18.24 -36.20
C LYS A 75 -4.35 -17.75 -35.86
N GLY A 76 -3.48 -18.63 -35.37
CA GLY A 76 -2.06 -18.27 -35.20
C GLY A 76 -1.29 -19.20 -34.28
N TYR A 77 0.02 -18.94 -34.18
CA TYR A 77 0.91 -19.75 -33.37
C TYR A 77 0.81 -19.39 -31.88
N TYR A 78 0.84 -20.39 -31.00
CA TYR A 78 0.76 -20.28 -29.56
C TYR A 78 1.97 -20.92 -28.90
N ASN A 79 2.64 -20.20 -28.01
CA ASN A 79 3.75 -20.73 -27.22
C ASN A 79 3.23 -21.29 -25.89
N ILE A 80 3.34 -22.60 -25.72
CA ILE A 80 2.83 -23.34 -24.56
C ILE A 80 3.55 -22.94 -23.26
N ASN A 81 4.84 -22.57 -23.33
CA ASN A 81 5.63 -22.19 -22.17
C ASN A 81 5.36 -20.76 -21.70
N GLU A 82 5.22 -19.85 -22.66
CA GLU A 82 4.95 -18.43 -22.35
C GLU A 82 3.46 -18.19 -22.05
N GLU A 83 2.59 -19.08 -22.53
CA GLU A 83 1.13 -18.98 -22.48
C GLU A 83 0.60 -17.74 -23.18
N ARG A 84 1.19 -17.46 -24.34
CA ARG A 84 0.75 -16.38 -25.20
C ARG A 84 0.83 -16.79 -26.65
N TYR A 85 -0.04 -16.16 -27.42
CA TYR A 85 0.06 -16.20 -28.86
C TYR A 85 1.27 -15.40 -29.35
N ILE A 86 1.96 -15.97 -30.32
CA ILE A 86 3.10 -15.39 -31.00
C ILE A 86 2.58 -14.43 -32.07
N SER A 87 3.13 -13.23 -32.14
CA SER A 87 2.80 -12.31 -33.22
C SER A 87 3.49 -12.73 -34.53
N GLU A 88 2.91 -12.35 -35.68
CA GLU A 88 3.57 -12.58 -36.97
C GLU A 88 4.95 -11.91 -37.04
N GLN A 89 5.10 -10.74 -36.42
CA GLN A 89 6.38 -10.03 -36.38
C GLN A 89 7.44 -10.83 -35.63
N GLU A 90 7.12 -11.42 -34.47
CA GLU A 90 8.07 -12.24 -33.72
C GLU A 90 8.47 -13.53 -34.46
N LEU A 91 7.57 -14.05 -35.30
CA LEU A 91 7.89 -15.14 -36.22
C LEU A 91 8.80 -14.66 -37.36
N ARG A 92 8.53 -13.49 -37.96
CA ARG A 92 9.36 -12.88 -39.02
C ARG A 92 10.76 -12.52 -38.52
N GLU A 93 10.88 -12.05 -37.29
CA GLU A 93 12.15 -11.73 -36.63
C GLU A 93 12.92 -12.98 -36.18
N GLY A 94 12.35 -14.18 -36.35
CA GLY A 94 13.02 -15.45 -36.01
C GLY A 94 13.18 -15.70 -34.52
N LYS A 95 12.47 -14.94 -33.67
CA LYS A 95 12.50 -15.09 -32.20
C LYS A 95 11.99 -16.46 -31.77
N TYR A 96 11.12 -17.07 -32.58
CA TYR A 96 10.58 -18.40 -32.39
C TYR A 96 10.74 -19.24 -33.64
N LYS A 97 11.23 -20.47 -33.49
CA LYS A 97 11.28 -21.46 -34.56
C LYS A 97 9.97 -22.25 -34.55
N ILE A 98 9.24 -22.27 -35.66
CA ILE A 98 7.95 -22.94 -35.79
C ILE A 98 8.07 -24.45 -35.48
N ASP A 99 9.23 -25.05 -35.77
CA ASP A 99 9.51 -26.47 -35.52
C ASP A 99 9.77 -26.80 -34.03
N ASN A 100 9.61 -25.82 -33.13
CA ASN A 100 9.72 -26.04 -31.69
C ASN A 100 8.45 -26.72 -31.18
N GLU A 101 8.59 -27.86 -30.50
CA GLU A 101 7.48 -28.63 -29.91
C GLU A 101 6.57 -27.82 -28.97
N ASN A 102 7.08 -26.70 -28.43
CA ASN A 102 6.31 -25.81 -27.55
C ASN A 102 5.48 -24.77 -28.32
N ILE A 103 5.50 -24.81 -29.66
CA ILE A 103 4.81 -23.86 -30.54
C ILE A 103 3.83 -24.64 -31.40
N ILE A 104 2.54 -24.35 -31.18
CA ILE A 104 1.46 -25.02 -31.90
C ILE A 104 0.70 -23.98 -32.72
N TYR A 105 0.28 -24.34 -33.93
CA TYR A 105 -0.70 -23.54 -34.66
C TYR A 105 -2.08 -23.83 -34.09
N VAL A 106 -2.78 -22.76 -33.70
CA VAL A 106 -4.12 -22.83 -33.10
C VAL A 106 -5.08 -22.13 -34.03
N GLU A 107 -6.11 -22.88 -34.45
CA GLU A 107 -7.29 -22.36 -35.11
C GLU A 107 -8.49 -22.65 -34.20
N GLU A 108 -8.97 -21.63 -33.50
CA GLU A 108 -10.07 -21.72 -32.54
C GLU A 108 -11.24 -20.87 -33.04
N GLU A 109 -12.24 -21.55 -33.61
CA GLU A 109 -13.53 -20.94 -33.96
C GLU A 109 -14.24 -20.43 -32.70
N ASN A 110 -15.05 -19.37 -32.85
CA ASN A 110 -15.82 -18.74 -31.76
C ASN A 110 -14.98 -18.09 -30.63
N SER A 111 -13.74 -17.69 -30.92
CA SER A 111 -12.93 -16.91 -30.00
C SER A 111 -13.48 -15.50 -29.81
N TYR A 112 -13.43 -14.99 -28.58
CA TYR A 112 -13.84 -13.63 -28.26
C TYR A 112 -12.66 -12.66 -28.32
N PHE A 113 -12.86 -11.54 -29.02
CA PHE A 113 -11.87 -10.49 -29.18
C PHE A 113 -12.35 -9.17 -28.57
N PHE A 114 -11.43 -8.46 -27.91
CA PHE A 114 -11.64 -7.07 -27.51
C PHE A 114 -11.20 -6.14 -28.62
N ASN A 115 -12.13 -5.31 -29.09
CA ASN A 115 -11.91 -4.39 -30.20
C ASN A 115 -11.16 -3.12 -29.75
N ILE A 116 -9.88 -3.26 -29.42
CA ILE A 116 -9.05 -2.14 -28.95
C ILE A 116 -8.69 -1.16 -30.07
N LEU A 117 -8.80 -1.57 -31.34
CA LEU A 117 -8.53 -0.71 -32.50
C LEU A 117 -9.46 0.51 -32.52
N LYS A 118 -10.67 0.40 -31.98
CA LYS A 118 -11.60 1.53 -31.79
C LYS A 118 -11.01 2.71 -31.01
N PHE A 119 -9.96 2.47 -30.21
CA PHE A 119 -9.36 3.49 -29.35
C PHE A 119 -8.00 3.99 -29.86
N LYS A 120 -7.53 3.53 -31.02
CA LYS A 120 -6.17 3.82 -31.52
C LYS A 120 -5.86 5.32 -31.55
N ASP A 121 -6.70 6.09 -32.23
CA ASP A 121 -6.46 7.53 -32.42
C ASP A 121 -6.56 8.30 -31.10
N TYR A 122 -7.54 7.93 -30.26
CA TYR A 122 -7.68 8.49 -28.92
C TYR A 122 -6.43 8.26 -28.07
N LEU A 123 -5.89 7.03 -28.06
CA LEU A 123 -4.72 6.70 -27.25
C LEU A 123 -3.48 7.45 -27.73
N ILE A 124 -3.26 7.55 -29.05
CA ILE A 124 -2.12 8.28 -29.61
C ILE A 124 -2.20 9.76 -29.19
N ASP A 125 -3.34 10.42 -29.42
CA ASP A 125 -3.54 11.83 -29.04
C ASP A 125 -3.39 12.03 -27.53
N PHE A 126 -3.95 11.12 -26.73
CA PHE A 126 -3.84 11.15 -25.28
C PHE A 126 -2.39 11.10 -24.80
N TYR A 127 -1.58 10.17 -25.32
CA TYR A 127 -0.18 10.03 -24.91
C TYR A 127 0.75 11.11 -25.46
N GLU A 128 0.40 11.72 -26.61
CA GLU A 128 1.13 12.87 -27.12
C GLU A 128 0.88 14.12 -26.26
N LYS A 129 -0.34 14.30 -25.73
CA LYS A 129 -0.70 15.45 -24.87
C LYS A 129 -0.33 15.29 -23.40
N ASN A 130 -0.30 14.07 -22.87
CA ASN A 130 -0.14 13.81 -21.44
C ASN A 130 1.25 13.26 -21.12
N GLU A 131 2.25 14.14 -21.15
CA GLU A 131 3.65 13.72 -21.10
C GLU A 131 4.06 12.96 -19.84
N ASN A 132 3.44 13.31 -18.71
CA ASN A 132 3.73 12.79 -17.38
C ASN A 132 2.86 11.59 -16.98
N PHE A 133 2.01 11.10 -17.88
CA PHE A 133 1.11 9.98 -17.59
C PHE A 133 1.87 8.66 -17.44
N ILE A 134 2.94 8.43 -18.22
CA ILE A 134 3.80 7.25 -18.09
C ILE A 134 5.18 7.71 -17.66
N TYR A 135 5.67 7.18 -16.54
CA TYR A 135 6.98 7.50 -16.00
C TYR A 135 7.83 6.21 -15.87
N PRO A 136 9.10 6.20 -16.32
CA PRO A 136 9.86 7.31 -16.91
C PRO A 136 9.41 7.68 -18.34
N PRO A 137 9.67 8.93 -18.80
CA PRO A 137 9.11 9.45 -20.06
C PRO A 137 9.48 8.67 -21.33
N TYR A 138 10.60 7.95 -21.35
CA TYR A 138 11.01 7.17 -22.53
C TYR A 138 10.05 6.00 -22.81
N LEU A 139 9.39 5.44 -21.80
CA LEU A 139 8.42 4.35 -21.96
C LEU A 139 7.16 4.81 -22.70
N ARG A 140 6.78 6.08 -22.53
CA ARG A 140 5.69 6.69 -23.31
C ARG A 140 5.94 6.60 -24.81
N LYS A 141 7.19 6.84 -25.24
CA LYS A 141 7.59 6.74 -26.65
C LYS A 141 7.44 5.30 -27.18
N GLN A 142 7.75 4.31 -26.34
CA GLN A 142 7.56 2.90 -26.69
C GLN A 142 6.08 2.55 -26.86
N VAL A 143 5.22 3.02 -25.95
CA VAL A 143 3.76 2.82 -26.07
C VAL A 143 3.21 3.45 -27.35
N ILE A 144 3.60 4.70 -27.66
CA ILE A 144 3.19 5.37 -28.91
C ILE A 144 3.65 4.59 -30.14
N TYR A 145 4.87 4.04 -30.12
CA TYR A 145 5.39 3.19 -31.19
C TYR A 145 4.52 1.94 -31.38
N THR A 146 4.21 1.21 -30.31
CA THR A 146 3.33 0.03 -30.34
C THR A 146 1.94 0.40 -30.86
N LEU A 147 1.37 1.53 -30.44
CA LEU A 147 0.06 1.99 -30.93
C LEU A 147 0.06 2.26 -32.44
N LYS A 148 1.13 2.87 -32.97
CA LYS A 148 1.23 3.21 -34.39
C LYS A 148 1.45 1.97 -35.27
N ASN A 149 2.30 1.04 -34.83
CA ASN A 149 2.83 -0.03 -35.69
C ASN A 149 2.33 -1.45 -35.38
N GLU A 150 1.96 -1.75 -34.14
CA GLU A 150 1.78 -3.14 -33.65
C GLU A 150 0.39 -3.41 -33.06
N LEU A 151 -0.48 -2.39 -33.01
CA LEU A 151 -1.80 -2.50 -32.39
C LEU A 151 -2.70 -3.49 -33.14
N ARG A 152 -3.24 -4.47 -32.40
CA ARG A 152 -4.17 -5.50 -32.91
C ARG A 152 -5.25 -5.81 -31.88
N ASN A 153 -6.42 -6.26 -32.34
CA ASN A 153 -7.45 -6.76 -31.43
C ASN A 153 -6.92 -7.96 -30.62
N ILE A 154 -7.32 -8.02 -29.35
CA ILE A 154 -6.78 -8.99 -28.40
C ILE A 154 -7.81 -10.10 -28.20
N CYS A 155 -7.41 -11.36 -28.43
CA CYS A 155 -8.21 -12.51 -28.05
C CYS A 155 -8.26 -12.63 -26.52
N ILE A 156 -9.46 -12.54 -25.96
CA ILE A 156 -9.75 -12.51 -24.52
C ILE A 156 -10.53 -13.74 -24.04
N SER A 157 -10.74 -14.75 -24.88
CA SER A 157 -11.22 -16.10 -24.50
C SER A 157 -10.10 -17.13 -24.48
N ARG A 158 -10.21 -18.16 -23.63
CA ARG A 158 -9.30 -19.31 -23.58
C ARG A 158 -10.11 -20.58 -23.40
N TYR A 159 -9.94 -21.56 -24.28
CA TYR A 159 -10.68 -22.85 -24.19
C TYR A 159 -9.85 -23.97 -23.54
N ASN A 160 -8.53 -23.81 -23.48
CA ASN A 160 -7.61 -24.78 -22.89
C ASN A 160 -7.36 -24.60 -21.38
N THR A 161 -7.97 -23.60 -20.75
CA THR A 161 -7.72 -23.22 -19.35
C THR A 161 -9.00 -23.43 -18.55
N LYS A 162 -8.96 -24.30 -17.53
CA LYS A 162 -10.13 -24.60 -16.68
C LYS A 162 -10.14 -23.72 -15.43
N TRP A 163 -8.97 -23.44 -14.86
CA TRP A 163 -8.84 -22.58 -13.68
C TRP A 163 -8.83 -21.08 -14.03
N ALA A 164 -9.98 -20.56 -14.45
CA ALA A 164 -10.21 -19.15 -14.74
C ALA A 164 -11.71 -18.82 -14.67
N ILE A 165 -12.06 -17.54 -14.86
CA ILE A 165 -13.47 -17.09 -14.83
C ILE A 165 -14.18 -17.58 -16.09
N GLN A 166 -15.32 -18.25 -15.93
CA GLN A 166 -16.12 -18.74 -17.06
C GLN A 166 -16.72 -17.58 -17.86
N ILE A 167 -16.72 -17.72 -19.19
CA ILE A 167 -17.39 -16.76 -20.07
C ILE A 167 -18.90 -16.87 -19.82
N PRO A 168 -19.61 -15.75 -19.57
CA PRO A 168 -21.04 -15.78 -19.34
C PRO A 168 -21.82 -16.40 -20.51
N ASN A 169 -22.75 -17.30 -20.22
CA ASN A 169 -23.65 -17.96 -21.17
C ASN A 169 -22.95 -18.88 -22.20
N GLU A 170 -21.69 -19.25 -21.98
CA GLU A 170 -20.99 -20.27 -22.77
C GLU A 170 -20.87 -21.57 -21.95
N ALA A 171 -20.99 -22.72 -22.63
CA ALA A 171 -20.81 -24.02 -21.99
C ALA A 171 -19.33 -24.31 -21.68
N GLU A 172 -18.44 -23.81 -22.53
CA GLU A 172 -17.00 -23.95 -22.42
C GLU A 172 -16.31 -22.61 -22.69
N GLY A 173 -15.11 -22.44 -22.15
CA GLY A 173 -14.28 -21.26 -22.37
C GLY A 173 -14.21 -20.32 -21.16
N THR A 174 -13.01 -19.83 -20.91
CA THR A 174 -12.69 -18.93 -19.81
C THR A 174 -12.17 -17.59 -20.29
N ILE A 175 -12.31 -16.58 -19.45
CA ILE A 175 -11.83 -15.23 -19.68
C ILE A 175 -10.31 -15.19 -19.50
N TYR A 176 -9.63 -14.54 -20.43
CA TYR A 176 -8.19 -14.36 -20.41
C TYR A 176 -7.72 -13.64 -19.14
N VAL A 177 -6.68 -14.19 -18.50
CA VAL A 177 -6.16 -13.73 -17.20
C VAL A 177 -5.85 -12.23 -17.12
N TRP A 178 -5.30 -11.62 -18.19
CA TRP A 178 -5.01 -10.17 -18.16
C TRP A 178 -6.27 -9.31 -18.19
N PHE A 179 -7.32 -9.77 -18.88
CA PHE A 179 -8.59 -9.06 -18.90
C PHE A 179 -9.24 -9.05 -17.51
N ASP A 180 -9.21 -10.22 -16.85
CA ASP A 180 -9.65 -10.42 -15.47
C ASP A 180 -8.83 -9.55 -14.48
N ALA A 181 -7.51 -9.76 -14.44
CA ALA A 181 -6.62 -9.14 -13.48
C ALA A 181 -6.64 -7.59 -13.54
N LEU A 182 -6.75 -6.99 -14.74
CA LEU A 182 -6.82 -5.54 -14.88
C LEU A 182 -8.10 -4.94 -14.28
N LEU A 183 -9.20 -5.67 -14.28
CA LEU A 183 -10.45 -5.24 -13.65
C LEU A 183 -10.40 -5.30 -12.11
N SER A 184 -9.32 -5.84 -11.53
CA SER A 184 -9.12 -5.87 -10.08
C SER A 184 -8.99 -4.47 -9.47
N TYR A 185 -8.44 -3.50 -10.21
CA TYR A 185 -8.32 -2.11 -9.76
C TYR A 185 -9.68 -1.45 -9.50
N VAL A 186 -10.68 -1.76 -10.35
CA VAL A 186 -12.04 -1.20 -10.25
C VAL A 186 -12.88 -1.99 -9.26
N SER A 187 -12.88 -3.32 -9.40
CA SER A 187 -13.69 -4.20 -8.54
C SER A 187 -13.27 -4.14 -7.07
N SER A 188 -11.98 -4.03 -6.75
CA SER A 188 -11.50 -3.90 -5.37
C SER A 188 -12.05 -2.68 -4.65
N MET A 189 -12.20 -1.55 -5.35
CA MET A 189 -12.79 -0.35 -4.76
C MET A 189 -14.30 -0.45 -4.60
N LEU A 190 -14.99 -1.01 -5.60
CA LEU A 190 -16.41 -1.25 -5.46
C LEU A 190 -16.70 -2.21 -4.30
N TYR A 191 -15.86 -3.23 -4.13
CA TYR A 191 -15.89 -4.16 -3.00
C TYR A 191 -15.74 -3.43 -1.67
N LEU A 192 -14.71 -2.59 -1.51
CA LEU A 192 -14.49 -1.77 -0.30
C LEU A 192 -15.67 -0.85 -0.02
N HIS A 193 -16.20 -0.19 -1.06
CA HIS A 193 -17.34 0.70 -0.92
C HIS A 193 -18.56 -0.05 -0.37
N LYS A 194 -18.87 -1.22 -0.94
CA LYS A 194 -20.00 -2.03 -0.48
C LYS A 194 -19.82 -2.55 0.95
N ILE A 195 -18.64 -3.00 1.33
CA ILE A 195 -18.37 -3.42 2.71
C ILE A 195 -18.59 -2.26 3.69
N LYS A 196 -18.05 -1.08 3.38
CA LYS A 196 -18.21 0.10 4.25
C LYS A 196 -19.66 0.54 4.37
N LYS A 197 -20.43 0.50 3.27
CA LYS A 197 -21.86 0.80 3.28
C LYS A 197 -22.66 -0.21 4.13
N ASN A 198 -22.37 -1.50 4.01
CA ASN A 198 -23.03 -2.55 4.79
C ASN A 198 -22.74 -2.40 6.29
N ASN A 199 -21.48 -2.12 6.65
CA ASN A 199 -21.09 -1.90 8.05
C ASN A 199 -21.79 -0.67 8.67
N ASN A 200 -21.91 0.42 7.91
CA ASN A 200 -22.63 1.61 8.37
C ASN A 200 -24.13 1.35 8.57
N ASN A 201 -24.76 0.60 7.66
CA ASN A 201 -26.17 0.23 7.77
C ASN A 201 -26.44 -0.68 8.98
N ASN A 202 -25.54 -1.64 9.25
CA ASN A 202 -25.65 -2.52 10.41
C ASN A 202 -25.49 -1.76 11.73
N ASN A 203 -24.56 -0.79 11.80
CA ASN A 203 -24.40 0.06 12.99
C ASN A 203 -25.64 0.95 13.23
N ASN A 204 -26.23 1.51 12.17
CA ASN A 204 -27.46 2.31 12.28
C ASN A 204 -28.67 1.46 12.72
N ASN A 205 -28.79 0.22 12.23
CA ASN A 205 -29.86 -0.69 12.64
C ASN A 205 -29.71 -1.17 14.09
N ASN A 206 -28.49 -1.35 14.59
CA ASN A 206 -28.25 -1.69 16.00
C ASN A 206 -28.53 -0.50 16.94
N ASN A 207 -28.23 0.73 16.52
CA ASN A 207 -28.61 1.92 17.27
C ASN A 207 -30.13 2.15 17.30
N ASN A 208 -30.84 1.86 16.20
CA ASN A 208 -32.31 1.93 16.17
C ASN A 208 -32.99 0.82 17.00
N LYS A 209 -32.40 -0.38 17.10
CA LYS A 209 -32.90 -1.43 18.00
C LYS A 209 -32.68 -1.08 19.48
N ASN A 210 -31.56 -0.44 19.83
CA ASN A 210 -31.33 0.03 21.20
C ASN A 210 -32.23 1.22 21.58
N ASN A 211 -32.59 2.08 20.63
CA ASN A 211 -33.59 3.14 20.87
C ASN A 211 -35.04 2.63 20.95
N ASN A 212 -35.38 1.54 20.25
CA ASN A 212 -36.70 0.91 20.39
C ASN A 212 -36.84 0.06 21.67
N ASN A 213 -35.74 -0.41 22.27
CA ASN A 213 -35.78 -1.08 23.58
C ASN A 213 -35.86 -0.11 24.77
N ASN A 214 -35.54 1.18 24.58
CA ASN A 214 -35.70 2.21 25.62
C ASN A 214 -37.07 2.93 25.60
N ASN A 215 -37.93 2.67 24.61
CA ASN A 215 -39.26 3.26 24.52
C ASN A 215 -40.42 2.31 24.90
N ASN A 216 -40.13 1.10 25.39
CA ASN A 216 -41.16 0.12 25.79
C ASN A 216 -41.23 -0.16 27.31
N ASN A 217 -40.60 0.66 28.15
CA ASN A 217 -40.64 0.50 29.62
C ASN A 217 -41.23 1.71 30.37
N ASN A 218 -42.22 2.40 29.78
CA ASN A 218 -43.03 3.38 30.49
C ASN A 218 -44.49 3.29 30.03
N ASN A 219 -45.20 2.26 30.52
CA ASN A 219 -46.64 2.30 30.80
C ASN A 219 -47.08 0.94 31.35
N ASN A 220 -47.14 0.81 32.68
CA ASN A 220 -48.18 0.12 33.44
C ASN A 220 -47.69 -0.15 34.87
N ASN A 221 -48.12 0.68 35.82
CA ASN A 221 -49.03 0.27 36.89
C ASN A 221 -49.04 1.32 38.00
N ASN A 222 -50.16 2.04 38.07
CA ASN A 222 -50.62 2.68 39.29
C ASN A 222 -51.46 1.67 40.10
N ASN A 223 -51.36 1.82 41.43
CA ASN A 223 -52.26 1.33 42.48
C ASN A 223 -52.22 -0.16 42.86
N ASN A 224 -51.61 -0.46 44.02
CA ASN A 224 -52.41 -0.62 45.25
C ASN A 224 -51.57 -0.78 46.52
N ASN A 225 -51.91 0.07 47.49
CA ASN A 225 -52.08 -0.17 48.93
C ASN A 225 -50.98 -0.84 49.80
N ASN A 226 -50.56 0.01 50.75
CA ASN A 226 -50.58 -0.18 52.20
C ASN A 226 -49.47 -0.95 52.92
N ASN A 227 -48.93 -0.19 53.88
CA ASN A 227 -48.60 -0.53 55.26
C ASN A 227 -47.20 -1.06 55.59
N ASN A 228 -46.51 -0.15 56.28
CA ASN A 228 -45.94 -0.32 57.60
C ASN A 228 -44.50 -0.85 57.74
N ASN A 229 -43.71 0.07 58.30
CA ASN A 229 -42.86 -0.10 59.48
C ASN A 229 -41.44 -0.66 59.30
N LYS A 230 -40.51 0.27 59.57
CA LYS A 230 -39.50 0.22 60.63
C LYS A 230 -38.29 -0.72 60.46
N LYS A 231 -37.15 -0.01 60.43
CA LYS A 231 -36.02 -0.08 61.36
C LYS A 231 -34.99 -1.21 61.20
N ASN A 232 -33.78 -0.70 61.00
CA ASN A 232 -32.59 -0.89 61.83
C ASN A 232 -31.75 -2.16 61.70
N ASN A 233 -30.49 -1.84 61.39
CA ASN A 233 -29.29 -2.14 62.15
C ASN A 233 -28.62 -3.51 62.02
N ASN A 234 -27.38 -3.37 61.55
CA ASN A 234 -26.15 -3.69 62.25
C ASN A 234 -25.59 -5.11 62.17
N ASN A 235 -24.32 -5.06 61.76
CA ASN A 235 -23.17 -5.58 62.48
C ASN A 235 -22.71 -7.01 62.21
N ASN A 236 -21.54 -7.02 61.59
CA ASN A 236 -20.28 -7.49 62.16
C ASN A 236 -19.94 -8.98 62.14
N ASN A 237 -18.73 -9.15 61.62
CA ASN A 237 -17.60 -9.83 62.25
C ASN A 237 -17.43 -11.34 62.01
N ASN A 238 -16.36 -11.57 61.25
CA ASN A 238 -15.13 -12.22 61.68
C ASN A 238 -15.04 -13.74 61.71
N ASN A 239 -13.90 -14.13 61.14
CA ASN A 239 -12.88 -15.01 61.69
C ASN A 239 -12.91 -16.50 61.32
N ASN A 240 -11.82 -16.84 60.63
CA ASN A 240 -10.76 -17.75 61.06
C ASN A 240 -10.79 -19.22 60.60
N ASN A 241 -9.64 -19.52 59.96
CA ASN A 241 -8.68 -20.57 60.29
C ASN A 241 -8.87 -22.00 59.76
N ASN A 242 -7.92 -22.30 58.87
CA ASN A 242 -6.86 -23.31 58.99
C ASN A 242 -7.15 -24.82 58.84
N ASN A 243 -6.31 -25.38 57.97
CA ASN A 243 -5.53 -26.63 58.05
C ASN A 243 -6.27 -27.97 57.91
N ASN A 244 -5.87 -28.78 56.92
CA ASN A 244 -4.86 -29.83 57.16
C ASN A 244 -4.39 -30.58 55.89
N ASN A 245 -3.18 -31.12 56.02
CA ASN A 245 -2.34 -31.83 55.06
C ASN A 245 -2.82 -33.26 54.68
N ASN A 246 -2.40 -33.79 53.51
CA ASN A 246 -1.26 -34.75 53.37
C ASN A 246 -1.29 -35.56 52.03
N ASN A 247 -0.11 -35.60 51.39
CA ASN A 247 0.60 -36.70 50.66
C ASN A 247 -0.15 -37.69 49.74
N ASN A 248 0.24 -37.79 48.45
CA ASN A 248 1.32 -38.69 47.94
C ASN A 248 1.36 -38.81 46.39
N ASN A 249 2.59 -38.76 45.84
CA ASN A 249 3.16 -39.36 44.61
C ASN A 249 2.26 -39.91 43.47
N ASN A 250 2.46 -39.42 42.22
CA ASN A 250 3.38 -40.01 41.22
C ASN A 250 3.15 -39.48 39.78
N ASN A 251 4.27 -39.19 39.12
CA ASN A 251 4.60 -39.33 37.69
C ASN A 251 3.84 -38.62 36.54
N ASN A 252 4.70 -38.07 35.67
CA ASN A 252 4.62 -37.85 34.23
C ASN A 252 4.14 -36.50 33.66
N LYS A 253 5.17 -35.76 33.21
CA LYS A 253 5.35 -35.14 31.88
C LYS A 253 4.41 -34.00 31.45
N ASN A 254 5.10 -32.91 31.12
CA ASN A 254 4.75 -31.86 30.14
C ASN A 254 3.66 -30.85 30.53
N ASN A 255 4.06 -29.84 31.30
CA ASN A 255 3.32 -28.57 31.37
C ASN A 255 3.99 -27.51 30.49
N LYS A 256 3.29 -27.15 29.41
CA LYS A 256 3.22 -25.79 28.88
C LYS A 256 2.38 -24.96 29.85
N ASN A 257 2.92 -23.84 30.34
CA ASN A 257 2.17 -22.67 30.85
C ASN A 257 2.84 -21.47 30.16
N ASN A 258 2.19 -20.66 29.32
CA ASN A 258 1.03 -19.77 29.48
C ASN A 258 1.14 -18.72 30.61
N ASN A 259 0.87 -17.48 30.18
CA ASN A 259 0.45 -16.26 30.91
C ASN A 259 1.57 -15.41 31.54
N ASN A 260 1.65 -14.08 31.37
CA ASN A 260 0.65 -13.00 31.22
C ASN A 260 1.22 -11.88 30.31
N GLY A 261 0.47 -11.10 29.51
CA GLY A 261 -0.92 -10.69 29.66
C GLY A 261 -1.01 -9.30 30.32
N ILE A 262 -0.72 -8.22 29.57
CA ILE A 262 -1.13 -6.86 29.93
C ILE A 262 -1.98 -6.32 28.77
N ASN A 263 -3.24 -6.07 29.09
CA ASN A 263 -4.24 -5.47 28.22
C ASN A 263 -3.97 -3.97 28.08
N CYS A 264 -3.91 -3.48 26.83
CA CYS A 264 -4.24 -2.10 26.50
C CYS A 264 -5.46 -2.12 25.58
N THR A 265 -6.57 -1.62 26.11
CA THR A 265 -7.86 -1.47 25.42
C THR A 265 -7.96 -0.09 24.78
N ASN A 266 -8.70 -0.07 23.66
CA ASN A 266 -9.26 1.09 22.92
C ASN A 266 -8.34 1.72 21.85
N GLY A 267 -8.09 0.96 20.79
CA GLY A 267 -7.76 1.46 19.46
C GLY A 267 -8.88 1.11 18.48
N THR A 268 -9.13 2.01 17.52
CA THR A 268 -10.13 1.89 16.45
C THR A 268 -10.09 0.55 15.73
N LYS A 269 -11.26 0.01 15.39
CA LYS A 269 -11.41 -1.27 14.69
C LYS A 269 -10.71 -1.23 13.32
N ASP A 270 -9.48 -1.73 13.26
CA ASP A 270 -8.89 -2.23 12.03
C ASP A 270 -9.84 -3.28 11.47
N VAL A 271 -10.41 -3.00 10.29
CA VAL A 271 -11.15 -4.00 9.54
C VAL A 271 -10.10 -4.93 8.92
N ASN A 272 -9.57 -5.82 9.76
CA ASN A 272 -8.70 -6.90 9.36
C ASN A 272 -9.59 -7.93 8.62
N ILE A 273 -9.91 -7.66 7.35
CA ILE A 273 -10.59 -8.61 6.45
C ILE A 273 -9.59 -9.69 6.04
N SER A 274 -9.08 -10.41 7.03
CA SER A 274 -8.39 -11.67 6.83
C SER A 274 -9.27 -12.73 7.45
N SER A 275 -9.73 -13.68 6.62
CA SER A 275 -10.50 -14.89 6.97
C SER A 275 -12.03 -14.86 7.01
N THR A 276 -12.74 -13.85 6.50
CA THR A 276 -14.19 -14.04 6.29
C THR A 276 -14.44 -15.02 5.15
N CYS A 277 -15.07 -16.14 5.50
CA CYS A 277 -15.72 -17.08 4.60
C CYS A 277 -16.44 -16.29 3.49
N ASP A 278 -16.30 -16.70 2.23
CA ASP A 278 -16.88 -16.02 1.05
C ASP A 278 -18.43 -15.89 1.10
N THR A 279 -19.09 -16.44 2.12
CA THR A 279 -20.55 -16.47 2.32
C THR A 279 -21.15 -15.15 2.79
N ASP A 280 -20.38 -14.26 3.42
CA ASP A 280 -20.85 -12.92 3.87
C ASP A 280 -20.33 -11.77 2.99
N SER A 281 -19.65 -12.08 1.89
CA SER A 281 -19.14 -11.08 0.94
C SER A 281 -20.30 -10.38 0.21
N PRO A 282 -20.21 -9.06 -0.05
CA PRO A 282 -21.18 -8.39 -0.91
C PRO A 282 -21.24 -9.05 -2.28
N ILE A 283 -22.39 -8.94 -2.96
CA ILE A 283 -22.59 -9.44 -4.33
C ILE A 283 -22.44 -8.28 -5.32
N CYS A 284 -21.82 -8.54 -6.47
CA CYS A 284 -21.82 -7.62 -7.60
C CYS A 284 -22.99 -7.94 -8.54
N SER A 285 -23.90 -7.00 -8.73
CA SER A 285 -25.00 -7.09 -9.69
C SER A 285 -24.63 -6.45 -11.04
N TYR A 286 -25.47 -6.66 -12.06
CA TYR A 286 -25.32 -5.96 -13.34
C TYR A 286 -25.65 -4.46 -13.20
N ASP A 287 -26.59 -4.09 -12.32
CA ASP A 287 -26.93 -2.71 -12.03
C ASP A 287 -25.75 -1.94 -11.44
N ASP A 288 -24.87 -2.61 -10.67
CA ASP A 288 -23.63 -1.98 -10.21
C ASP A 288 -22.76 -1.53 -11.40
N ILE A 289 -22.68 -2.33 -12.46
CA ILE A 289 -21.92 -1.97 -13.67
C ILE A 289 -22.58 -0.80 -14.38
N LEU A 290 -23.91 -0.84 -14.57
CA LEU A 290 -24.64 0.26 -15.21
C LEU A 290 -24.51 1.56 -14.41
N ASN A 291 -24.60 1.49 -13.08
CA ASN A 291 -24.40 2.64 -12.22
C ASN A 291 -22.99 3.23 -12.45
N ILE A 292 -21.95 2.40 -12.40
CA ILE A 292 -20.56 2.84 -12.58
C ILE A 292 -20.34 3.52 -13.95
N VAL A 293 -20.90 2.95 -15.02
CA VAL A 293 -20.79 3.51 -16.38
C VAL A 293 -21.56 4.83 -16.49
N ASN A 294 -22.75 4.92 -15.90
CA ASN A 294 -23.65 6.07 -16.02
C ASN A 294 -23.29 7.23 -15.07
N LEU A 295 -22.50 6.97 -14.02
CA LEU A 295 -22.07 7.98 -13.04
C LEU A 295 -21.31 9.16 -13.68
N ASN A 296 -20.66 8.95 -14.83
CA ASN A 296 -19.98 10.01 -15.57
C ASN A 296 -20.83 10.65 -16.68
N ALA A 297 -21.92 10.02 -17.12
CA ALA A 297 -22.79 10.56 -18.17
C ALA A 297 -23.66 11.73 -17.68
N ASN A 298 -24.07 11.71 -16.40
CA ASN A 298 -24.93 12.75 -15.82
C ASN A 298 -24.22 14.09 -15.54
N ASN A 299 -22.89 14.18 -15.72
CA ASN A 299 -22.15 15.43 -15.58
C ASN A 299 -21.92 16.19 -16.91
N ASN A 300 -22.24 15.58 -18.06
CA ASN A 300 -21.97 16.17 -19.39
C ASN A 300 -23.21 16.75 -20.09
N ASN A 301 -24.39 16.74 -19.45
CA ASN A 301 -25.61 17.35 -19.97
C ASN A 301 -25.95 18.67 -19.25
N THR A 302 -25.14 19.70 -19.50
CA THR A 302 -25.63 21.09 -19.57
C THR A 302 -24.99 21.75 -20.79
N GLN A 303 -25.84 22.02 -21.78
CA GLN A 303 -25.54 22.55 -23.10
C GLN A 303 -24.80 23.91 -23.10
N SER A 304 -23.83 23.98 -24.01
CA SER A 304 -23.52 25.09 -24.92
C SER A 304 -24.35 26.39 -24.81
N ASN A 305 -23.66 27.51 -24.61
CA ASN A 305 -23.86 28.75 -25.36
C ASN A 305 -22.61 29.67 -25.32
N ILE A 306 -22.03 29.88 -26.51
CA ILE A 306 -21.46 31.14 -27.05
C ILE A 306 -20.38 31.91 -26.23
N LEU A 307 -19.15 31.93 -26.79
CA LEU A 307 -17.98 32.79 -26.50
C LEU A 307 -18.27 34.30 -26.76
N PRO A 308 -17.50 35.30 -26.23
CA PRO A 308 -16.03 35.39 -26.39
C PRO A 308 -15.20 35.98 -25.23
N HIS A 309 -13.88 35.74 -25.33
CA HIS A 309 -12.70 36.42 -24.77
C HIS A 309 -12.87 37.53 -23.70
N ILE A 310 -12.03 37.49 -22.65
CA ILE A 310 -11.13 38.59 -22.22
C ILE A 310 -10.10 38.07 -21.19
N SER A 311 -9.00 38.80 -21.19
CA SER A 311 -7.62 38.65 -20.71
C SER A 311 -7.30 38.39 -19.22
N SER A 312 -6.09 37.87 -19.04
CA SER A 312 -5.09 38.03 -17.96
C SER A 312 -5.30 39.02 -16.81
N ASN A 313 -4.76 38.59 -15.65
CA ASN A 313 -4.34 39.32 -14.43
C ASN A 313 -5.44 39.62 -13.38
N ILE A 314 -5.23 39.16 -12.14
CA ILE A 314 -4.69 39.94 -10.99
C ILE A 314 -4.83 39.10 -9.71
N CYS A 315 -3.83 39.26 -8.85
CA CYS A 315 -3.57 38.64 -7.56
C CYS A 315 -4.61 38.88 -6.45
N ASP A 316 -4.46 38.04 -5.42
CA ASP A 316 -4.66 38.30 -3.98
C ASP A 316 -6.03 38.80 -3.49
N GLU A 317 -6.69 37.97 -2.68
CA GLU A 317 -7.03 38.37 -1.31
C GLU A 317 -7.33 37.16 -0.41
N LYS A 318 -6.62 37.10 0.72
CA LYS A 318 -6.80 36.13 1.80
C LYS A 318 -8.13 36.36 2.52
N LYS A 319 -8.83 35.29 2.87
CA LYS A 319 -9.58 35.20 4.15
C LYS A 319 -9.85 33.76 4.56
N ASN A 320 -9.08 33.34 5.56
CA ASN A 320 -9.42 32.45 6.67
C ASN A 320 -10.75 31.69 6.58
N GLU A 321 -10.66 30.41 6.23
CA GLU A 321 -11.49 29.40 6.85
C GLU A 321 -10.60 28.36 7.52
N LYS A 322 -10.98 28.04 8.76
CA LYS A 322 -10.36 27.06 9.64
C LYS A 322 -10.13 25.76 8.86
N ARG A 323 -8.89 25.28 8.85
CA ARG A 323 -8.58 23.89 8.46
C ARG A 323 -9.33 22.96 9.40
N GLU A 324 -10.53 22.54 8.99
CA GLU A 324 -11.25 21.44 9.60
C GLU A 324 -10.37 20.18 9.47
N LYS A 325 -9.77 19.82 10.61
CA LYS A 325 -9.30 18.47 10.89
C LYS A 325 -10.47 17.51 10.71
N ASN A 326 -10.16 16.33 10.17
CA ASN A 326 -11.06 15.24 9.75
C ASN A 326 -11.74 15.48 8.41
N ILE A 327 -11.08 15.08 7.32
CA ILE A 327 -11.77 14.84 6.05
C ILE A 327 -12.69 13.64 6.28
N PRO A 328 -14.02 13.80 6.30
CA PRO A 328 -14.92 12.68 6.54
C PRO A 328 -14.81 11.73 5.35
N PHE A 329 -14.76 10.44 5.63
CA PHE A 329 -14.72 9.35 4.65
C PHE A 329 -15.85 9.44 3.57
N ASN A 330 -16.90 10.23 3.85
CA ASN A 330 -18.00 10.53 2.93
C ASN A 330 -17.70 11.63 1.88
N LYS A 331 -16.68 12.49 2.04
CA LYS A 331 -16.29 13.50 1.04
C LYS A 331 -15.43 12.93 -0.10
N VAL A 332 -14.88 11.72 0.08
CA VAL A 332 -14.06 11.03 -0.93
C VAL A 332 -14.92 10.35 -2.02
N ILE A 333 -16.19 10.08 -1.73
CA ILE A 333 -17.05 9.23 -2.58
C ILE A 333 -18.04 10.06 -3.44
N GLY A 334 -18.11 11.38 -3.25
CA GLY A 334 -19.11 12.26 -3.88
C GLY A 334 -18.71 12.97 -5.18
N LYS A 335 -17.50 12.80 -5.72
CA LYS A 335 -17.12 13.43 -7.01
C LYS A 335 -16.17 12.62 -7.92
N LYS A 336 -15.73 11.43 -7.53
CA LYS A 336 -14.83 10.60 -8.35
C LYS A 336 -15.17 9.12 -8.17
N PHE A 337 -15.93 8.56 -9.11
CA PHE A 337 -15.86 7.13 -9.36
C PHE A 337 -14.52 6.81 -10.06
N TRP A 338 -13.91 5.71 -9.65
CA TRP A 338 -12.50 5.57 -9.32
C TRP A 338 -11.54 5.12 -10.44
N ASN A 339 -10.29 5.60 -10.37
CA ASN A 339 -9.07 4.95 -10.86
C ASN A 339 -7.92 5.19 -9.83
N PRO A 340 -6.96 4.26 -9.64
CA PRO A 340 -5.72 4.55 -8.92
C PRO A 340 -5.10 5.89 -9.31
N PHE A 341 -4.73 6.68 -8.31
CA PHE A 341 -3.97 7.92 -8.51
C PHE A 341 -2.64 7.62 -9.22
N ILE A 342 -1.89 6.61 -8.72
CA ILE A 342 -0.69 6.08 -9.34
C ILE A 342 -0.82 4.56 -9.44
N GLN A 343 -0.47 4.00 -10.61
CA GLN A 343 -0.25 2.57 -10.80
C GLN A 343 1.24 2.26 -10.80
N VAL A 344 1.72 1.46 -9.86
CA VAL A 344 3.11 1.01 -9.81
C VAL A 344 3.22 -0.38 -10.44
N ILE A 345 3.99 -0.50 -11.52
CA ILE A 345 4.12 -1.73 -12.30
C ILE A 345 5.57 -1.98 -12.74
N GLY A 346 5.90 -3.22 -13.08
CA GLY A 346 7.13 -3.53 -13.81
C GLY A 346 7.02 -3.15 -15.28
N LYS A 347 8.13 -2.76 -15.91
CA LYS A 347 8.15 -2.41 -17.34
C LYS A 347 7.68 -3.54 -18.28
N ASP A 348 7.75 -4.80 -17.84
CA ASP A 348 7.35 -5.99 -18.60
C ASP A 348 5.84 -6.10 -18.81
N ILE A 349 5.04 -5.38 -18.02
CA ILE A 349 3.58 -5.39 -18.08
C ILE A 349 2.99 -4.04 -18.50
N LEU A 350 3.84 -3.14 -19.03
CA LEU A 350 3.47 -1.78 -19.45
C LEU A 350 2.35 -1.78 -20.48
N ASN A 351 2.44 -2.56 -21.55
CA ASN A 351 1.43 -2.54 -22.62
C ASN A 351 0.04 -2.99 -22.14
N PHE A 352 -0.03 -3.88 -21.14
CA PHE A 352 -1.32 -4.25 -20.54
C PHE A 352 -1.96 -3.07 -19.80
N HIS A 353 -1.18 -2.23 -19.13
CA HIS A 353 -1.67 -1.09 -18.34
C HIS A 353 -1.87 0.18 -19.17
N ALA A 354 -0.97 0.44 -20.12
CA ALA A 354 -0.99 1.62 -20.97
C ALA A 354 -1.81 1.44 -22.27
N ILE A 355 -2.32 0.24 -22.57
CA ILE A 355 -3.16 0.04 -23.74
C ILE A 355 -4.44 -0.68 -23.33
N LEU A 356 -4.33 -1.94 -22.92
CA LEU A 356 -5.50 -2.78 -22.65
C LEU A 356 -6.37 -2.20 -21.51
N TYR A 357 -5.76 -1.80 -20.40
CA TYR A 357 -6.47 -1.21 -19.27
C TYR A 357 -7.11 0.13 -19.61
N ILE A 358 -6.43 1.00 -20.37
CA ILE A 358 -7.02 2.28 -20.79
C ILE A 358 -8.21 2.05 -21.73
N CYS A 359 -8.11 1.11 -22.66
CA CYS A 359 -9.25 0.70 -23.49
C CYS A 359 -10.42 0.17 -22.64
N LEU A 360 -10.16 -0.65 -21.62
CA LEU A 360 -11.17 -1.16 -20.68
C LEU A 360 -11.88 -0.03 -19.92
N LEU A 361 -11.13 0.95 -19.43
CA LEU A 361 -11.71 2.09 -18.74
C LEU A 361 -12.54 2.95 -19.68
N LYS A 362 -12.04 3.19 -20.90
CA LYS A 362 -12.76 3.97 -21.91
C LYS A 362 -14.04 3.28 -22.37
N SER A 363 -14.04 1.96 -22.52
CA SER A 363 -15.26 1.21 -22.85
C SER A 363 -16.29 1.22 -21.72
N LEU A 364 -15.84 1.37 -20.47
CA LEU A 364 -16.68 1.51 -19.28
C LEU A 364 -16.98 2.98 -18.91
N ASN A 365 -16.55 3.95 -19.74
CA ASN A 365 -16.69 5.38 -19.46
C ASN A 365 -16.14 5.80 -18.09
N LEU A 366 -15.04 5.19 -17.65
CA LEU A 366 -14.36 5.46 -16.39
C LEU A 366 -13.24 6.50 -16.55
N GLU A 367 -12.95 7.23 -15.47
CA GLU A 367 -11.76 8.10 -15.41
C GLU A 367 -10.48 7.25 -15.56
N LEU A 368 -9.44 7.83 -16.14
CA LEU A 368 -8.11 7.21 -16.29
C LEU A 368 -7.27 7.40 -15.00
N PRO A 369 -6.21 6.59 -14.76
CA PRO A 369 -5.32 6.86 -13.64
C PRO A 369 -4.61 8.21 -13.87
N GLN A 370 -4.05 8.85 -12.85
CA GLN A 370 -3.27 10.07 -13.10
C GLN A 370 -1.88 9.75 -13.65
N LYS A 371 -1.32 8.61 -13.24
CA LYS A 371 0.03 8.22 -13.62
C LYS A 371 0.22 6.69 -13.57
N ILE A 372 1.02 6.18 -14.49
CA ILE A 372 1.60 4.84 -14.50
C ILE A 372 3.10 5.01 -14.24
N LEU A 373 3.55 4.50 -13.10
CA LEU A 373 4.95 4.46 -12.69
C LEU A 373 5.51 3.07 -12.98
N CYS A 374 6.46 2.99 -13.89
CA CYS A 374 7.11 1.76 -14.29
C CYS A 374 8.51 1.65 -13.67
N HIS A 375 8.72 0.63 -12.85
CA HIS A 375 10.03 0.32 -12.32
C HIS A 375 10.80 -0.67 -13.21
N GLY A 376 12.12 -0.65 -13.09
CA GLY A 376 13.00 -1.60 -13.76
C GLY A 376 12.99 -2.99 -13.09
N LEU A 377 13.67 -3.94 -13.72
CA LEU A 377 13.76 -5.32 -13.22
C LEU A 377 14.99 -5.50 -12.32
N ILE A 378 14.85 -6.31 -11.27
CA ILE A 378 15.97 -6.77 -10.44
C ILE A 378 16.53 -8.05 -11.06
N LYS A 379 17.83 -8.03 -11.37
CA LYS A 379 18.62 -9.13 -11.96
C LYS A 379 19.62 -9.66 -10.94
N ASN A 380 20.02 -10.91 -11.06
CA ASN A 380 21.14 -11.49 -10.30
C ASN A 380 22.23 -11.85 -11.30
N GLU A 381 23.43 -11.27 -11.17
CA GLU A 381 24.57 -11.47 -12.08
C GLU A 381 24.23 -11.26 -13.58
N ASN A 382 23.51 -10.19 -13.92
CA ASN A 382 23.01 -9.89 -15.29
C ASN A 382 21.98 -10.88 -15.86
N ILE A 383 21.62 -11.94 -15.13
CA ILE A 383 20.60 -12.91 -15.52
C ILE A 383 19.29 -12.54 -14.81
N LYS A 384 18.17 -12.57 -15.56
CA LYS A 384 16.84 -12.42 -14.96
C LYS A 384 16.63 -13.53 -13.93
N MET A 385 16.25 -13.19 -12.70
CA MET A 385 15.94 -14.20 -11.70
C MET A 385 14.77 -15.07 -12.18
N SER A 386 14.96 -16.39 -12.18
CA SER A 386 13.92 -17.33 -12.57
C SER A 386 14.05 -18.64 -11.81
N LYS A 387 12.90 -19.25 -11.49
CA LYS A 387 12.86 -20.54 -10.78
C LYS A 387 13.59 -21.65 -11.55
N SER A 388 13.73 -21.54 -12.87
CA SER A 388 14.42 -22.51 -13.72
C SER A 388 15.94 -22.38 -13.71
N LEU A 389 16.50 -21.23 -13.31
CA LEU A 389 17.95 -20.98 -13.27
C LEU A 389 18.54 -21.11 -11.85
N ASN A 390 17.71 -21.46 -10.86
CA ASN A 390 18.06 -21.58 -9.44
C ASN A 390 18.85 -20.38 -8.87
N ASN A 391 18.70 -19.20 -9.48
CA ASN A 391 19.36 -17.95 -9.10
C ASN A 391 18.41 -17.00 -8.35
N VAL A 392 17.27 -17.52 -7.89
CA VAL A 392 16.23 -16.76 -7.20
C VAL A 392 16.67 -16.44 -5.79
N VAL A 393 16.76 -15.15 -5.49
CA VAL A 393 16.95 -14.67 -4.13
C VAL A 393 15.61 -14.67 -3.43
N ASN A 394 15.46 -15.50 -2.41
CA ASN A 394 14.24 -15.56 -1.61
C ASN A 394 14.24 -14.40 -0.59
N PRO A 395 13.23 -13.51 -0.59
CA PRO A 395 13.16 -12.40 0.33
C PRO A 395 13.15 -12.83 1.81
N PHE A 396 12.60 -14.02 2.11
CA PHE A 396 12.58 -14.53 3.48
C PHE A 396 13.96 -14.95 3.99
N ASP A 397 14.87 -15.35 3.11
CA ASP A 397 16.24 -15.67 3.53
C ASP A 397 17.03 -14.39 3.82
N LEU A 398 16.76 -13.32 3.07
CA LEU A 398 17.29 -11.98 3.40
C LEU A 398 16.71 -11.46 4.72
N LEU A 399 15.42 -11.62 4.97
CA LEU A 399 14.75 -11.20 6.20
C LEU A 399 15.22 -11.96 7.44
N LYS A 400 15.85 -13.14 7.28
CA LYS A 400 16.51 -13.83 8.40
C LYS A 400 17.88 -13.22 8.73
N LYS A 401 18.55 -12.64 7.73
CA LYS A 401 19.93 -12.12 7.86
C LYS A 401 19.97 -10.63 8.16
N TYR A 402 19.07 -9.85 7.59
CA TYR A 402 19.09 -8.39 7.64
C TYR A 402 17.82 -7.81 8.25
N ASN A 403 17.96 -6.63 8.85
CA ASN A 403 16.83 -5.84 9.32
C ASN A 403 15.90 -5.47 8.14
N PRO A 404 14.57 -5.61 8.25
CA PRO A 404 13.62 -5.28 7.19
C PRO A 404 13.76 -3.86 6.65
N ASP A 405 14.00 -2.87 7.51
CA ASP A 405 14.16 -1.48 7.12
C ASP A 405 15.43 -1.26 6.28
N VAL A 406 16.51 -1.98 6.61
CA VAL A 406 17.74 -1.96 5.81
C VAL A 406 17.49 -2.52 4.42
N LEU A 407 16.70 -3.60 4.30
CA LEU A 407 16.32 -4.17 3.01
C LEU A 407 15.48 -3.19 2.18
N ARG A 408 14.47 -2.55 2.80
CA ARG A 408 13.65 -1.52 2.14
C ARG A 408 14.53 -0.38 1.62
N LEU A 409 15.40 0.15 2.48
CA LEU A 409 16.32 1.22 2.14
C LEU A 409 17.27 0.82 1.00
N TYR A 410 17.81 -0.40 1.03
CA TYR A 410 18.66 -0.91 -0.02
C TYR A 410 17.95 -0.90 -1.39
N PHE A 411 16.74 -1.45 -1.51
CA PHE A 411 16.05 -1.50 -2.80
C PHE A 411 15.66 -0.11 -3.34
N MET A 412 15.34 0.83 -2.44
CA MET A 412 15.08 2.22 -2.79
C MET A 412 16.35 3.00 -3.13
N GLY A 413 17.49 2.68 -2.51
CA GLY A 413 18.74 3.45 -2.58
C GLY A 413 19.83 2.89 -3.49
N CYS A 414 19.74 1.62 -3.93
CA CYS A 414 20.81 0.97 -4.72
C CYS A 414 20.90 1.41 -6.20
N GLY A 415 20.30 2.55 -6.56
CA GLY A 415 20.27 3.13 -7.92
C GLY A 415 18.88 3.60 -8.34
N SER A 416 18.72 4.09 -9.58
CA SER A 416 17.40 4.50 -10.09
C SER A 416 16.42 3.33 -10.11
N ILE A 417 15.26 3.46 -9.43
CA ILE A 417 14.22 2.41 -9.42
C ILE A 417 13.62 2.17 -10.81
N TYR A 418 13.84 3.10 -11.74
CA TYR A 418 13.29 3.08 -13.10
C TYR A 418 14.15 2.29 -14.09
N GLU A 419 15.35 1.88 -13.66
CA GLU A 419 16.32 1.15 -14.46
C GLU A 419 16.47 -0.28 -13.96
N ASP A 420 16.94 -1.17 -14.85
CA ASP A 420 17.27 -2.54 -14.44
C ASP A 420 18.49 -2.51 -13.52
N LYS A 421 18.40 -3.23 -12.40
CA LYS A 421 19.47 -3.28 -11.41
C LYS A 421 19.97 -4.69 -11.19
N ASN A 422 21.27 -4.82 -10.98
CA ASN A 422 21.84 -6.04 -10.45
C ASN A 422 21.81 -6.02 -8.92
N TYR A 423 21.14 -7.02 -8.36
CA TYR A 423 21.20 -7.34 -6.95
C TYR A 423 22.63 -7.71 -6.57
N LYS A 424 23.11 -7.14 -5.46
CA LYS A 424 24.40 -7.46 -4.84
C LYS A 424 24.23 -7.41 -3.34
N GLU A 425 24.26 -8.58 -2.71
CA GLU A 425 24.03 -8.70 -1.27
C GLU A 425 25.01 -7.88 -0.43
N GLN A 426 26.29 -7.83 -0.83
CA GLN A 426 27.35 -7.05 -0.17
C GLN A 426 27.00 -5.57 -0.01
N ASN A 427 26.19 -5.02 -0.92
CA ASN A 427 25.78 -3.63 -0.84
C ASN A 427 24.77 -3.39 0.29
N ILE A 428 24.01 -4.40 0.73
CA ILE A 428 23.06 -4.30 1.85
C ILE A 428 23.80 -3.96 3.14
N GLU A 429 24.93 -4.63 3.40
CA GLU A 429 25.79 -4.40 4.57
C GLU A 429 26.30 -2.94 4.62
N SER A 430 26.48 -2.31 3.45
CA SER A 430 26.89 -0.91 3.38
C SER A 430 25.80 0.07 3.86
N PHE A 431 24.52 -0.21 3.54
CA PHE A 431 23.40 0.59 4.06
C PHE A 431 23.22 0.38 5.56
N GLU A 432 23.37 -0.87 6.04
CA GLU A 432 23.32 -1.17 7.47
C GLU A 432 24.43 -0.43 8.24
N LEU A 433 25.66 -0.50 7.73
CA LEU A 433 26.82 0.16 8.35
C LEU A 433 26.64 1.69 8.35
N PHE A 434 26.06 2.26 7.29
CA PHE A 434 25.74 3.69 7.25
C PHE A 434 24.77 4.07 8.36
N LEU A 435 23.64 3.36 8.48
CA LEU A 435 22.61 3.64 9.50
C LEU A 435 23.17 3.46 10.90
N ARG A 436 23.90 2.36 11.13
CA ARG A 436 24.56 2.09 12.41
C ARG A 436 25.52 3.22 12.80
N ASN A 437 26.39 3.65 11.89
CA ASN A 437 27.47 4.59 12.20
C ASN A 437 27.01 6.05 12.30
N ASN A 438 26.04 6.47 11.47
CA ASN A 438 25.63 7.87 11.39
C ASN A 438 24.32 8.19 12.10
N VAL A 439 23.46 7.19 12.32
CA VAL A 439 22.16 7.37 12.98
C VAL A 439 22.17 6.70 14.34
N GLY A 440 22.43 5.39 14.39
CA GLY A 440 22.43 4.61 15.64
C GLY A 440 23.46 5.10 16.66
N ASN A 441 24.73 5.19 16.26
CA ASN A 441 25.80 5.65 17.15
C ASN A 441 25.62 7.11 17.57
N LEU A 442 25.06 7.96 16.70
CA LEU A 442 24.78 9.36 17.04
C LEU A 442 23.67 9.43 18.11
N LEU A 443 22.55 8.73 17.89
CA LEU A 443 21.46 8.65 18.86
C LEU A 443 21.97 8.15 20.21
N TYR A 444 22.72 7.04 20.19
CA TYR A 444 23.31 6.44 21.39
C TYR A 444 24.16 7.46 22.15
N ARG A 445 25.12 8.11 21.47
CA ARG A 445 26.01 9.10 22.12
C ARG A 445 25.25 10.27 22.72
N VAL A 446 24.27 10.82 21.99
CA VAL A 446 23.51 11.99 22.45
C VAL A 446 22.65 11.62 23.65
N VAL A 447 21.90 10.52 23.58
CA VAL A 447 20.99 10.08 24.64
C VAL A 447 21.77 9.59 25.86
N SER A 448 22.84 8.79 25.70
CA SER A 448 23.71 8.39 26.82
C SER A 448 24.31 9.60 27.53
N LEU A 449 24.83 10.57 26.77
CA LEU A 449 25.42 11.77 27.36
C LEU A 449 24.39 12.56 28.17
N CYS A 450 23.14 12.62 27.71
CA CYS A 450 22.08 13.27 28.47
C CYS A 450 21.76 12.48 29.77
N ILE A 451 21.58 11.16 29.68
CA ILE A 451 21.28 10.31 30.84
C ILE A 451 22.39 10.37 31.89
N GLU A 452 23.67 10.25 31.47
CA GLU A 452 24.84 10.32 32.36
C GLU A 452 24.96 11.65 33.12
N ASN A 453 24.42 12.73 32.54
CA ASN A 453 24.39 14.06 33.17
C ASN A 453 23.05 14.37 33.84
N ASN A 454 22.19 13.36 34.09
CA ASN A 454 20.84 13.50 34.66
C ASN A 454 19.95 14.49 33.88
N TYR A 455 20.17 14.59 32.57
CA TYR A 455 19.52 15.53 31.68
C TYR A 455 18.36 14.86 30.92
N ASN A 456 17.34 14.44 31.68
CA ASN A 456 16.21 13.66 31.15
C ASN A 456 15.20 14.49 30.35
N MET A 457 15.30 15.82 30.44
CA MET A 457 14.45 16.76 29.73
C MET A 457 15.30 17.84 29.09
N VAL A 458 15.20 17.98 27.76
CA VAL A 458 15.90 19.01 26.99
C VAL A 458 14.89 20.10 26.58
N PRO A 459 14.81 21.24 27.29
CA PRO A 459 13.95 22.36 26.89
C PRO A 459 14.51 23.13 25.69
N VAL A 460 13.63 23.89 25.04
CA VAL A 460 14.00 24.90 24.06
C VAL A 460 14.81 26.02 24.72
N ILE A 461 15.97 26.33 24.17
CA ILE A 461 16.82 27.48 24.54
C ILE A 461 16.18 28.78 24.02
N LYS A 462 16.55 29.94 24.55
CA LYS A 462 15.94 31.21 24.13
C LYS A 462 16.08 31.42 22.60
N THR A 463 15.02 31.92 21.98
CA THR A 463 14.79 31.95 20.52
C THR A 463 15.90 32.58 19.68
N ASN A 464 16.67 33.53 20.23
CA ASN A 464 17.67 34.29 19.47
C ASN A 464 18.93 33.49 19.10
N ASP A 465 19.20 32.34 19.74
CA ASP A 465 20.39 31.51 19.45
C ASP A 465 20.14 30.43 18.38
N TYR A 466 18.87 30.15 18.04
CA TYR A 466 18.51 29.08 17.12
C TYR A 466 18.44 29.52 15.66
N ASP A 467 17.94 30.72 15.39
CA ASP A 467 17.78 31.21 14.01
C ASP A 467 19.12 31.55 13.36
N SER A 468 20.21 31.58 14.14
CA SER A 468 21.59 31.68 13.68
C SER A 468 22.30 30.33 13.55
N ASN A 469 21.70 29.21 13.99
CA ASN A 469 22.34 27.91 13.91
C ASN A 469 22.34 27.39 12.46
N ILE A 470 23.54 27.32 11.89
CA ILE A 470 23.77 26.97 10.48
C ILE A 470 23.19 25.59 10.13
N ILE A 471 23.29 24.61 11.03
CA ILE A 471 22.80 23.25 10.76
C ILE A 471 21.28 23.20 10.69
N LEU A 472 20.58 23.83 11.65
CA LEU A 472 19.10 23.84 11.62
C LEU A 472 18.55 24.58 10.40
N ASN A 473 19.17 25.69 10.02
CA ASN A 473 18.76 26.45 8.83
C ASN A 473 19.03 25.65 7.55
N GLU A 474 20.19 24.99 7.45
CA GLU A 474 20.50 24.08 6.33
C GLU A 474 19.42 23.00 6.18
N TRP A 475 18.98 22.37 7.29
CA TRP A 475 17.91 21.38 7.23
C TRP A 475 16.58 21.99 6.77
N LYS A 476 16.13 23.10 7.36
CA LYS A 476 14.86 23.75 6.99
C LYS A 476 14.82 24.14 5.52
N ASP A 477 15.90 24.74 5.02
CA ASP A 477 16.02 25.15 3.62
C ASP A 477 16.00 23.95 2.68
N ASN A 478 16.74 22.89 2.99
CA ASN A 478 16.76 21.68 2.15
C ASN A 478 15.43 20.90 2.20
N ILE A 479 14.73 20.88 3.35
CA ILE A 479 13.41 20.26 3.45
C ILE A 479 12.44 20.87 2.44
N LYS A 480 12.31 22.20 2.49
CA LYS A 480 11.35 22.94 1.65
C LYS A 480 11.75 22.96 0.18
N ASN A 481 13.03 23.22 -0.11
CA ASN A 481 13.47 23.53 -1.47
C ASN A 481 13.92 22.30 -2.26
N LYS A 482 14.20 21.16 -1.60
CA LYS A 482 14.77 19.98 -2.26
C LYS A 482 14.10 18.67 -1.85
N LEU A 483 14.11 18.31 -0.56
CA LEU A 483 13.66 16.98 -0.11
C LEU A 483 12.19 16.72 -0.43
N ILE A 484 11.29 17.65 -0.11
CA ILE A 484 9.86 17.51 -0.47
C ILE A 484 9.68 17.49 -2.00
N PRO A 485 10.23 18.44 -2.77
CA PRO A 485 10.18 18.38 -4.24
C PRO A 485 10.71 17.06 -4.83
N TYR A 486 11.77 16.48 -4.28
CA TYR A 486 12.28 15.18 -4.74
C TYR A 486 11.27 14.06 -4.51
N LEU A 487 10.57 14.04 -3.37
CA LEU A 487 9.51 13.06 -3.13
C LEU A 487 8.33 13.25 -4.09
N ASP A 488 7.87 14.49 -4.27
CA ASP A 488 6.74 14.83 -5.17
C ASP A 488 7.04 14.46 -6.64
N ASN A 489 8.29 14.68 -7.06
CA ASN A 489 8.77 14.33 -8.39
C ASN A 489 9.26 12.88 -8.53
N MET A 490 9.20 12.09 -7.45
CA MET A 490 9.63 10.69 -7.40
C MET A 490 11.15 10.49 -7.65
N GLU A 491 11.95 11.50 -7.34
CA GLU A 491 13.42 11.52 -7.39
C GLU A 491 14.02 10.92 -6.12
N TYR A 492 13.68 9.66 -5.83
CA TYR A 492 14.02 9.01 -4.56
C TYR A 492 15.52 8.89 -4.29
N ILE A 493 16.35 8.77 -5.32
CA ILE A 493 17.81 8.64 -5.15
C ILE A 493 18.41 9.95 -4.68
N GLN A 494 18.04 11.05 -5.33
CA GLN A 494 18.46 12.41 -4.97
C GLN A 494 18.00 12.76 -3.55
N PHE A 495 16.77 12.36 -3.20
CA PHE A 495 16.28 12.46 -1.82
C PHE A 495 17.18 11.72 -0.83
N LEU A 496 17.47 10.43 -1.09
CA LEU A 496 18.28 9.59 -0.20
C LEU A 496 19.72 10.09 -0.08
N GLU A 497 20.34 10.52 -1.17
CA GLU A 497 21.70 11.08 -1.17
C GLU A 497 21.78 12.37 -0.33
N LEU A 498 20.80 13.27 -0.48
CA LEU A 498 20.75 14.52 0.26
C LEU A 498 20.50 14.28 1.75
N ILE A 499 19.50 13.49 2.12
CA ILE A 499 19.17 13.24 3.53
C ILE A 499 20.29 12.48 4.25
N MET A 500 20.97 11.55 3.57
CA MET A 500 22.15 10.86 4.11
C MET A 500 23.33 11.81 4.31
N THR A 501 23.48 12.82 3.45
CA THR A 501 24.50 13.86 3.61
C THR A 501 24.18 14.78 4.79
N LEU A 502 22.92 15.19 4.94
CA LEU A 502 22.48 16.04 6.03
C LEU A 502 22.70 15.39 7.40
N ILE A 503 22.36 14.10 7.58
CA ILE A 503 22.57 13.41 8.86
C ILE A 503 24.06 13.19 9.18
N LYS A 504 24.91 13.00 8.16
CA LYS A 504 26.38 13.00 8.32
C LYS A 504 26.89 14.35 8.84
N ASN A 505 26.34 15.46 8.34
CA ASN A 505 26.70 16.80 8.81
C ASN A 505 26.31 17.02 10.28
N VAL A 506 25.15 16.51 10.70
CA VAL A 506 24.72 16.53 12.12
C VAL A 506 25.70 15.73 13.00
N ASN A 507 26.12 14.55 12.55
CA ASN A 507 27.10 13.75 13.28
C ASN A 507 28.45 14.49 13.43
N LYS A 508 28.94 15.14 12.36
CA LYS A 508 30.15 15.99 12.40
C LYS A 508 29.97 17.18 13.35
N PHE A 509 28.82 17.86 13.29
CA PHE A 509 28.47 18.96 14.19
C PHE A 509 28.54 18.52 15.66
N PHE A 510 27.91 17.40 16.01
CA PHE A 510 27.94 16.88 17.38
C PHE A 510 29.38 16.59 17.85
N VAL A 511 30.19 15.95 17.00
CA VAL A 511 31.59 15.62 17.33
C VAL A 511 32.46 16.87 17.49
N HIS A 512 32.37 17.83 16.56
CA HIS A 512 33.19 19.05 16.61
C HIS A 512 32.85 19.95 17.81
N ASN A 513 31.59 19.99 18.24
CA ASN A 513 31.19 20.78 19.40
C ASN A 513 31.62 20.16 20.73
N THR A 514 32.07 18.90 20.73
CA THR A 514 32.61 18.18 21.90
C THR A 514 31.77 18.31 23.19
N PRO A 515 30.44 18.07 23.15
CA PRO A 515 29.54 18.36 24.27
C PRO A 515 29.92 17.60 25.56
N TRP A 516 30.61 16.46 25.46
CA TRP A 516 31.12 15.69 26.61
C TRP A 516 32.16 16.43 27.47
N ASN A 517 32.81 17.46 26.94
CA ASN A 517 33.72 18.31 27.70
C ASN A 517 32.97 19.30 28.60
N TYR A 518 31.68 19.54 28.33
CA TYR A 518 30.85 20.52 29.01
C TYR A 518 29.83 19.81 29.91
N LYS A 519 30.33 19.19 31.00
CA LYS A 519 29.53 18.41 31.98
C LYS A 519 28.66 19.27 32.92
N LYS A 520 28.47 20.55 32.59
CA LYS A 520 27.60 21.49 33.30
C LYS A 520 26.72 22.18 32.26
N ASP A 521 25.51 22.50 32.69
CA ASP A 521 24.37 23.14 32.02
C ASP A 521 24.71 24.45 31.27
N THR A 522 25.67 24.38 30.35
CA THR A 522 26.12 25.50 29.53
C THR A 522 25.18 25.66 28.35
N GLN A 523 24.99 26.91 27.92
CA GLN A 523 24.25 27.22 26.71
C GLN A 523 24.79 26.48 25.47
N HIS A 524 26.10 26.21 25.43
CA HIS A 524 26.77 25.42 24.39
C HIS A 524 26.34 23.95 24.41
N PHE A 525 26.35 23.32 25.58
CA PHE A 525 25.89 21.94 25.77
C PHE A 525 24.42 21.81 25.32
N HIS A 526 23.55 22.67 25.85
CA HIS A 526 22.13 22.69 25.53
C HIS A 526 21.89 22.85 24.03
N THR A 527 22.56 23.81 23.40
CA THR A 527 22.38 24.10 21.97
C THR A 527 22.78 22.89 21.14
N THR A 528 23.92 22.29 21.48
CA THR A 528 24.44 21.11 20.76
C THR A 528 23.50 19.92 20.87
N ILE A 529 22.98 19.63 22.07
CA ILE A 529 22.04 18.51 22.28
C ILE A 529 20.73 18.77 21.54
N TYR A 530 20.12 19.94 21.76
CA TYR A 530 18.83 20.28 21.14
C TYR A 530 18.90 20.23 19.61
N VAL A 531 19.89 20.89 19.00
CA VAL A 531 20.07 20.94 17.54
C VAL A 531 20.20 19.51 17.00
N THR A 532 20.98 18.68 17.68
CA THR A 532 21.17 17.28 17.28
C THR A 532 19.85 16.52 17.32
N LEU A 533 19.13 16.55 18.45
CA LEU A 533 17.86 15.84 18.61
C LEU A 533 16.77 16.33 17.64
N GLU A 534 16.70 17.64 17.37
CA GLU A 534 15.75 18.21 16.42
C GLU A 534 16.05 17.78 14.98
N CYS A 535 17.32 17.75 14.57
CA CYS A 535 17.69 17.19 13.27
C CYS A 535 17.42 15.68 13.18
N MET A 536 17.58 14.92 14.28
CA MET A 536 17.22 13.50 14.32
C MET A 536 15.71 13.28 14.18
N LYS A 537 14.89 14.17 14.76
CA LYS A 537 13.44 14.20 14.52
C LYS A 537 13.13 14.41 13.03
N TYR A 538 13.75 15.41 12.39
CA TYR A 538 13.55 15.67 10.96
C TYR A 538 13.96 14.48 10.09
N PHE A 539 15.14 13.90 10.35
CA PHE A 539 15.58 12.68 9.67
C PHE A 539 14.56 11.56 9.80
N SER A 540 14.08 11.31 11.02
CA SER A 540 13.12 10.25 11.31
C SER A 540 11.81 10.41 10.55
N ILE A 541 11.20 11.60 10.60
CA ILE A 541 9.91 11.87 9.93
C ILE A 541 10.05 11.69 8.41
N LEU A 542 11.11 12.21 7.81
CA LEU A 542 11.33 12.14 6.36
C LEU A 542 11.70 10.73 5.89
N MET A 543 12.38 9.95 6.74
CA MET A 543 12.79 8.58 6.44
C MET A 543 11.73 7.54 6.82
N PHE A 544 10.66 7.92 7.51
CA PHE A 544 9.58 7.02 7.92
C PHE A 544 9.01 6.17 6.76
N PRO A 545 8.75 6.71 5.54
CA PRO A 545 8.29 5.89 4.42
C PRO A 545 9.29 4.80 3.98
N PHE A 546 10.58 4.99 4.25
CA PHE A 546 11.66 4.10 3.83
C PHE A 546 12.05 3.10 4.92
N ILE A 547 12.18 3.57 6.17
CA ILE A 547 12.66 2.82 7.34
C ILE A 547 11.72 3.03 8.55
N PRO A 548 10.47 2.53 8.49
CA PRO A 548 9.41 2.87 9.44
C PRO A 548 9.75 2.45 10.88
N ASN A 549 10.29 1.24 11.08
CA ASN A 549 10.59 0.71 12.40
C ASN A 549 11.73 1.48 13.08
N ILE A 550 12.80 1.77 12.34
CA ILE A 550 13.95 2.56 12.80
C ILE A 550 13.51 3.98 13.11
N SER A 551 12.67 4.58 12.26
CA SER A 551 12.15 5.94 12.46
C SER A 551 11.30 6.05 13.72
N LEU A 552 10.37 5.12 13.94
CA LEU A 552 9.60 5.06 15.19
C LEU A 552 10.50 4.87 16.40
N ALA A 553 11.52 4.02 16.31
CA ALA A 553 12.45 3.80 17.41
C ALA A 553 13.27 5.07 17.73
N ILE A 554 13.69 5.86 16.73
CA ILE A 554 14.33 7.17 16.94
C ILE A 554 13.38 8.12 17.67
N LEU A 555 12.13 8.23 17.21
CA LEU A 555 11.13 9.14 17.80
C LEU A 555 10.84 8.79 19.27
N ARG A 556 10.72 7.50 19.59
CA ARG A 556 10.53 7.02 20.97
C ARG A 556 11.71 7.37 21.88
N ASN A 557 12.95 7.16 21.43
CA ASN A 557 14.16 7.52 22.21
C ASN A 557 14.21 9.02 22.60
N ILE A 558 13.60 9.89 21.79
CA ILE A 558 13.63 11.34 22.01
C ILE A 558 12.32 11.88 22.62
N GLY A 559 11.39 11.01 23.02
CA GLY A 559 10.25 11.36 23.86
C GLY A 559 8.89 11.43 23.17
N PHE A 560 8.77 10.78 22.02
CA PHE A 560 7.50 10.65 21.29
C PHE A 560 6.94 9.23 21.42
N ASP A 561 6.71 8.78 22.65
CA ASP A 561 6.31 7.38 22.92
C ASP A 561 4.90 7.04 22.42
N ASP A 562 3.97 7.99 22.53
CA ASP A 562 2.57 7.83 22.13
C ASP A 562 2.34 8.07 20.63
N ILE A 563 3.40 8.17 19.83
CA ILE A 563 3.28 8.30 18.38
C ILE A 563 3.11 6.93 17.73
N ASP A 564 1.90 6.72 17.21
CA ASP A 564 1.58 5.66 16.28
C ASP A 564 1.89 6.06 14.82
N GLU A 565 1.98 5.06 13.93
CA GLU A 565 2.24 5.26 12.50
C GLU A 565 1.30 6.28 11.85
N GLU A 566 0.04 6.31 12.26
CA GLU A 566 -0.99 7.22 11.76
C GLU A 566 -0.77 8.70 12.15
N ASN A 567 0.05 8.95 13.18
CA ASN A 567 0.27 10.29 13.73
C ASN A 567 1.55 10.96 13.20
N ILE A 568 2.38 10.23 12.44
CA ILE A 568 3.57 10.81 11.79
C ILE A 568 3.14 11.63 10.58
N SER A 569 3.49 12.92 10.59
CA SER A 569 3.12 13.83 9.52
C SER A 569 4.20 14.88 9.25
N LEU A 570 4.18 15.47 8.05
CA LEU A 570 5.08 16.57 7.69
C LEU A 570 4.85 17.82 8.54
N ASP A 571 3.66 18.01 9.12
CA ASP A 571 3.35 19.12 10.03
C ASP A 571 4.30 19.13 11.26
N MET A 572 4.79 17.95 11.66
CA MET A 572 5.76 17.82 12.76
C MET A 572 7.14 18.45 12.43
N LEU A 573 7.44 18.67 11.15
CA LEU A 573 8.65 19.37 10.69
C LEU A 573 8.52 20.89 10.89
N GLU A 574 7.29 21.43 10.82
CA GLU A 574 7.03 22.86 11.00
C GLU A 574 7.02 23.26 12.49
N THR A 575 6.55 22.35 13.35
CA THR A 575 6.48 22.57 14.79
C THR A 575 7.81 22.28 15.48
N ARG A 576 8.39 23.29 16.14
CA ARG A 576 9.56 23.11 17.00
C ARG A 576 9.22 22.22 18.18
N THR A 577 10.13 21.33 18.54
CA THR A 577 9.95 20.49 19.73
C THR A 577 10.13 21.33 20.99
N THR A 578 9.10 21.42 21.83
CA THR A 578 9.12 22.26 23.04
C THR A 578 9.91 21.64 24.19
N LYS A 579 9.91 20.30 24.27
CA LYS A 579 10.80 19.52 25.13
C LYS A 579 11.06 18.16 24.50
N PHE A 580 12.27 17.64 24.67
CA PHE A 580 12.54 16.21 24.48
C PHE A 580 12.48 15.50 25.83
N MET A 581 11.83 14.34 25.88
CA MET A 581 11.75 13.48 27.07
C MET A 581 12.52 12.20 26.78
N LEU A 582 13.69 12.02 27.40
CA LEU A 582 14.57 10.91 27.04
C LEU A 582 14.21 9.67 27.87
N ASN A 583 13.59 8.68 27.24
CA ASN A 583 13.02 7.51 27.94
C ASN A 583 13.91 6.26 27.90
N GLY A 584 15.23 6.46 28.01
CA GLY A 584 16.22 5.39 27.93
C GLY A 584 16.53 4.95 26.49
N LEU A 585 17.58 4.14 26.33
CA LEU A 585 18.09 3.75 25.01
C LEU A 585 17.34 2.55 24.44
N ILE A 586 16.51 2.78 23.43
CA ILE A 586 15.96 1.73 22.58
C ILE A 586 16.92 1.51 21.43
N LYS A 587 17.42 0.27 21.29
CA LYS A 587 18.30 -0.11 20.19
C LYS A 587 17.55 -0.01 18.86
N ILE A 588 18.11 0.74 17.90
CA ILE A 588 17.46 1.01 16.60
C ILE A 588 18.02 0.17 15.43
N VAL A 589 19.27 -0.30 15.50
CA VAL A 589 19.93 -1.16 14.49
C VAL A 589 20.82 -2.19 15.18
#